data_AF-A0A5D0R439-F1
#
_entry.id   AF-A0A5D0R439-F1
#
_cell.length_a   1.000
_cell.length_b   1.000
_cell.length_c   1.000
_cell.angle_alpha   90.00
_cell.angle_beta   90.00
_cell.angle_gamma   90.00
#
_symmetry.space_group_name_H-M   'P 1'
#
loop_
_entity.id
_entity.type
_entity.pdbx_description
1 polymer ?
#
loop_
_entity_poly.entity_id
_entity_poly.type
_entity_poly.pdbx_seq_one_letter_code
_entity_poly.pdbx_strand_id
1 'polypeptide(L)'
;MNTDLKVNKPVPLAFNENQLVFNLDSDARPIIKELTKGQTVLIDGAFGDGMLLLQEIHNYLKSKFPNKSFKEQQAYRAEYRKLSNLVLLEVVNQKLAAKKSPKIGWLEKFYPENNHFFLTFPQVQGLNSAWQWYKNGISIPVLRNKIHPYYGTYFPTRFEHLELFDNWLKRYDGPKKTAIDVGVGCGVLSLQMLQHGFQKVFATDINPNAIIGLREFMGTTKLSRKLELDFGSLFGKWEKPTELIVFNPPWLPSSRSLDRLDEAIYYSKNLFPDFFAEAKKRLLPDGRIVVIFSNLAQITQVTKEHPIELELADGNRFQLEKCFKKSVKTASSNTKRDQHWRASEEVELWILKHI
;
A
#
# COMPACT_ATOMS: atom_id res chain seq x y z
N MET A 1 -24.76 10.91 -4.47
CA MET A 1 -24.06 11.38 -5.70
C MET A 1 -22.82 10.51 -5.86
N ASN A 2 -22.84 9.54 -6.78
CA ASN A 2 -21.63 8.82 -7.17
C ASN A 2 -20.84 9.78 -8.06
N THR A 3 -19.91 10.52 -7.48
CA THR A 3 -18.77 10.98 -8.26
C THR A 3 -18.06 9.72 -8.75
N ASP A 4 -17.92 9.55 -10.06
CA ASP A 4 -17.16 8.44 -10.64
C ASP A 4 -15.71 8.55 -10.13
N LEU A 5 -15.40 7.79 -9.08
CA LEU A 5 -14.07 7.77 -8.48
C LEU A 5 -13.07 7.38 -9.56
N LYS A 6 -12.11 8.27 -9.82
CA LYS A 6 -11.07 8.01 -10.80
C LYS A 6 -10.06 7.04 -10.23
N VAL A 7 -9.93 5.89 -10.88
CA VAL A 7 -8.91 4.88 -10.54
C VAL A 7 -7.51 5.46 -10.70
N ASN A 8 -6.66 5.25 -9.70
CA ASN A 8 -5.23 5.48 -9.77
C ASN A 8 -4.60 4.35 -10.60
N LYS A 9 -4.01 4.72 -11.74
CA LYS A 9 -3.38 3.81 -12.70
C LYS A 9 -2.17 4.49 -13.34
N PRO A 10 -1.22 3.75 -13.91
CA PRO A 10 -0.13 4.35 -14.69
C PRO A 10 -0.69 5.27 -15.79
N VAL A 11 0.07 6.31 -16.11
CA VAL A 11 -0.31 7.24 -17.19
C VAL A 11 0.34 6.74 -18.47
N PRO A 12 -0.43 6.49 -19.55
CA PRO A 12 0.12 6.15 -20.85
C PRO A 12 1.08 7.22 -21.36
N LEU A 13 2.18 6.79 -21.96
CA LEU A 13 3.14 7.66 -22.63
C LEU A 13 2.82 7.72 -24.12
N ALA A 14 3.07 8.89 -24.73
CA ALA A 14 2.93 9.09 -26.17
C ALA A 14 4.09 8.43 -26.94
N PHE A 15 3.81 7.99 -28.17
CA PHE A 15 4.80 7.45 -29.08
C PHE A 15 5.69 8.56 -29.65
N ASN A 16 6.98 8.26 -29.85
CA ASN A 16 7.89 9.11 -30.60
C ASN A 16 8.58 8.26 -31.67
N GLU A 17 8.46 8.64 -32.94
CA GLU A 17 8.89 7.85 -34.10
C GLU A 17 10.41 7.58 -34.15
N ASN A 18 11.22 8.38 -33.43
CA ASN A 18 12.68 8.26 -33.39
C ASN A 18 13.21 7.51 -32.15
N GLN A 19 12.45 6.57 -31.58
CA GLN A 19 12.88 5.81 -30.41
C GLN A 19 13.93 4.75 -30.74
N LEU A 20 14.91 4.63 -29.85
CA LEU A 20 15.86 3.51 -29.89
C LEU A 20 15.13 2.22 -29.57
N VAL A 21 15.52 1.12 -30.21
CA VAL A 21 14.97 -0.21 -29.94
C VAL A 21 15.99 -1.09 -29.24
N PHE A 22 15.51 -2.03 -28.43
CA PHE A 22 16.32 -3.07 -27.80
C PHE A 22 15.65 -4.44 -27.94
N ASN A 23 16.43 -5.42 -28.37
CA ASN A 23 16.09 -6.83 -28.48
C ASN A 23 17.32 -7.70 -28.16
N LEU A 24 17.19 -9.01 -28.25
CA LEU A 24 18.27 -9.96 -27.93
C LEU A 24 19.57 -9.74 -28.71
N ASP A 25 19.49 -9.22 -29.94
CA ASP A 25 20.64 -9.00 -30.82
C ASP A 25 21.33 -7.64 -30.60
N SER A 26 20.79 -6.82 -29.69
CA SER A 26 21.28 -5.47 -29.40
C SER A 26 22.46 -5.46 -28.41
N ASP A 27 23.50 -4.64 -28.64
CA ASP A 27 24.52 -4.36 -27.61
C ASP A 27 23.95 -3.38 -26.56
N ALA A 28 23.88 -3.81 -25.30
CA ALA A 28 23.34 -3.02 -24.21
C ALA A 28 24.18 -1.76 -23.88
N ARG A 29 25.49 -1.77 -24.15
CA ARG A 29 26.39 -0.65 -23.77
C ARG A 29 26.05 0.68 -24.44
N PRO A 30 25.91 0.78 -25.79
CA PRO A 30 25.49 2.02 -26.43
C PRO A 30 24.08 2.44 -26.00
N ILE A 31 23.17 1.48 -25.79
CA ILE A 31 21.80 1.74 -25.35
C ILE A 31 21.77 2.37 -23.94
N ILE A 32 22.53 1.81 -23.00
CA ILE A 32 22.67 2.37 -21.65
C ILE A 32 23.25 3.80 -21.69
N LYS A 33 24.22 4.07 -22.59
CA LYS A 33 24.76 5.42 -22.77
C LYS A 33 23.66 6.40 -23.19
N GLU A 34 22.79 6.02 -24.12
CA GLU A 34 21.66 6.87 -24.53
C GLU A 34 20.59 7.02 -23.43
N LEU A 35 20.30 5.96 -22.67
CA LEU A 35 19.44 6.04 -21.47
C LEU A 35 19.97 7.08 -20.47
N THR A 36 21.29 7.16 -20.25
CA THR A 36 21.86 8.17 -19.34
C THR A 36 21.71 9.61 -19.83
N LYS A 37 21.54 9.81 -21.14
CA LYS A 37 21.23 11.11 -21.74
C LYS A 37 19.73 11.43 -21.71
N GLY A 38 18.89 10.53 -21.18
CA GLY A 38 17.44 10.70 -21.09
C GLY A 38 16.67 10.19 -22.31
N GLN A 39 17.33 9.49 -23.25
CA GLN A 39 16.63 8.88 -24.38
C GLN A 39 15.79 7.69 -23.92
N THR A 40 14.64 7.50 -24.55
CA THR A 40 13.77 6.35 -24.30
C THR A 40 14.12 5.19 -25.23
N VAL A 41 13.91 3.98 -24.75
CA VAL A 41 14.23 2.74 -25.48
C VAL A 41 12.99 1.84 -25.47
N LEU A 42 12.53 1.44 -26.65
CA LEU A 42 11.43 0.51 -26.84
C LEU A 42 11.94 -0.93 -26.89
N ILE A 43 11.28 -1.84 -26.17
CA ILE A 43 11.56 -3.28 -26.31
C ILE A 43 10.82 -3.84 -27.52
N ASP A 44 11.57 -4.15 -28.59
CA ASP A 44 11.05 -4.64 -29.89
C ASP A 44 11.35 -6.14 -30.10
N GLY A 45 11.07 -6.92 -29.06
CA GLY A 45 11.44 -8.33 -29.03
C GLY A 45 10.56 -9.13 -28.08
N ALA A 46 11.17 -9.94 -27.24
CA ALA A 46 10.48 -10.63 -26.17
C ALA A 46 10.42 -9.78 -24.90
N PHE A 47 9.43 -10.03 -24.04
CA PHE A 47 9.38 -9.44 -22.70
C PHE A 47 10.67 -9.70 -21.90
N GLY A 48 11.31 -10.85 -22.14
CA GLY A 48 12.60 -11.21 -21.56
C GLY A 48 13.74 -10.26 -21.95
N ASP A 49 13.69 -9.62 -23.11
CA ASP A 49 14.74 -8.71 -23.57
C ASP A 49 14.76 -7.45 -22.71
N GLY A 50 13.58 -6.93 -22.33
CA GLY A 50 13.52 -5.83 -21.37
C GLY A 50 14.01 -6.22 -19.98
N MET A 51 13.79 -7.46 -19.53
CA MET A 51 14.39 -7.96 -18.28
C MET A 51 15.92 -7.99 -18.36
N LEU A 52 16.48 -8.41 -19.50
CA LEU A 52 17.92 -8.39 -19.74
C LEU A 52 18.47 -6.96 -19.70
N LEU A 53 17.82 -6.00 -20.38
CA LEU A 53 18.25 -4.61 -20.35
C LEU A 53 18.21 -4.02 -18.93
N LEU A 54 17.17 -4.31 -18.15
CA LEU A 54 17.10 -3.88 -16.74
C LEU A 54 18.23 -4.48 -15.89
N GLN A 55 18.62 -5.73 -16.16
CA GLN A 55 19.77 -6.36 -15.51
C GLN A 55 21.10 -5.72 -15.92
N GLU A 56 21.26 -5.36 -17.19
CA GLU A 56 22.46 -4.65 -17.65
C GLU A 56 22.56 -3.23 -17.07
N ILE A 57 21.44 -2.52 -16.90
CA ILE A 57 21.40 -1.25 -16.17
C ILE A 57 21.88 -1.46 -14.72
N HIS A 58 21.44 -2.54 -14.05
CA HIS A 58 21.96 -2.86 -12.71
C HIS A 58 23.46 -3.12 -12.70
N ASN A 59 23.98 -3.88 -13.66
CA ASN A 59 25.41 -4.18 -13.77
C ASN A 59 26.24 -2.90 -13.98
N TYR A 60 25.78 -2.03 -14.88
CA TYR A 60 26.36 -0.71 -15.12
C TYR A 60 26.35 0.19 -13.87
N LEU A 61 25.24 0.23 -13.13
CA LEU A 61 25.16 1.07 -11.93
C LEU A 61 25.98 0.51 -10.77
N LYS A 62 26.13 -0.81 -10.65
CA LYS A 62 27.00 -1.42 -9.62
C LYS A 62 28.48 -1.09 -9.82
N SER A 63 28.94 -0.94 -11.06
CA SER A 63 30.33 -0.52 -11.33
C SER A 63 30.55 0.96 -11.00
N LYS A 64 29.50 1.80 -11.08
CA LYS A 64 29.55 3.22 -10.72
C LYS A 64 29.33 3.50 -9.23
N PHE A 65 28.48 2.72 -8.57
CA PHE A 65 28.09 2.91 -7.19
C PHE A 65 28.44 1.66 -6.38
N PRO A 66 29.54 1.68 -5.59
CA PRO A 66 29.95 0.54 -4.79
C PRO A 66 28.97 0.22 -3.64
N ASN A 67 27.95 1.07 -3.40
CA ASN A 67 26.84 0.86 -2.47
C ASN A 67 27.27 0.60 -1.01
N LYS A 68 28.41 1.16 -0.59
CA LYS A 68 28.99 0.94 0.75
C LYS A 68 28.34 1.83 1.82
N SER A 69 27.81 2.98 1.44
CA SER A 69 27.12 3.91 2.34
C SER A 69 25.63 4.07 2.02
N PHE A 70 24.83 4.53 2.99
CA PHE A 70 23.40 4.81 2.80
C PHE A 70 23.14 5.84 1.69
N LYS A 71 23.95 6.89 1.62
CA LYS A 71 23.86 7.94 0.59
C LYS A 71 24.11 7.39 -0.82
N GLU A 72 25.11 6.50 -0.97
CA GLU A 72 25.37 5.83 -2.25
C GLU A 72 24.22 4.89 -2.64
N GLN A 73 23.66 4.15 -1.68
CA GLN A 73 22.50 3.30 -1.93
C GLN A 73 21.26 4.11 -2.38
N GLN A 74 21.06 5.29 -1.79
CA GLN A 74 19.98 6.19 -2.21
C GLN A 74 20.23 6.73 -3.64
N ALA A 75 21.45 7.16 -3.95
CA ALA A 75 21.83 7.63 -5.29
C ALA A 75 21.66 6.52 -6.34
N TYR A 76 22.13 5.31 -6.05
CA TYR A 76 21.94 4.13 -6.90
C TYR A 76 20.46 3.86 -7.18
N ARG A 77 19.60 3.90 -6.15
CA ARG A 77 18.15 3.66 -6.31
C ARG A 77 17.49 4.74 -7.15
N ALA A 78 17.85 6.01 -6.91
CA ALA A 78 17.35 7.13 -7.69
C ALA A 78 17.72 7.00 -9.17
N GLU A 79 19.00 6.71 -9.46
CA GLU A 79 19.47 6.57 -10.84
C GLU A 79 18.89 5.32 -11.51
N TYR A 80 18.79 4.18 -10.81
CA TYR A 80 18.12 3.00 -11.35
C TYR A 80 16.65 3.27 -11.66
N ARG A 81 15.92 3.95 -10.76
CA ARG A 81 14.53 4.35 -11.00
C ARG A 81 14.43 5.24 -12.24
N LYS A 82 15.32 6.21 -12.39
CA LYS A 82 15.36 7.09 -13.57
C LYS A 82 15.57 6.29 -14.86
N LEU A 83 16.64 5.49 -14.94
CA LEU A 83 17.00 4.77 -16.18
C LEU A 83 15.99 3.68 -16.53
N SER A 84 15.49 2.92 -15.55
CA SER A 84 14.49 1.87 -15.80
C SER A 84 13.15 2.44 -16.29
N ASN A 85 12.78 3.67 -15.91
CA ASN A 85 11.57 4.33 -16.40
C ASN A 85 11.71 4.93 -17.81
N LEU A 86 12.89 4.83 -18.43
CA LEU A 86 13.09 5.17 -19.85
C LEU A 86 12.98 3.94 -20.77
N VAL A 87 12.88 2.73 -20.19
CA VAL A 87 12.62 1.49 -20.94
C VAL A 87 11.12 1.32 -21.09
N LEU A 88 10.64 1.24 -22.33
CA LEU A 88 9.23 1.25 -22.68
C LEU A 88 8.77 -0.11 -23.24
N LEU A 89 7.51 -0.42 -22.98
CA LEU A 89 6.76 -1.50 -23.61
C LEU A 89 5.54 -0.92 -24.31
N GLU A 90 5.35 -1.35 -25.54
CA GLU A 90 4.16 -1.06 -26.33
C GLU A 90 2.98 -1.93 -25.87
N VAL A 91 1.81 -1.29 -25.80
CA VAL A 91 0.52 -1.92 -25.51
C VAL A 91 -0.42 -1.67 -26.69
N VAL A 92 -0.87 -2.74 -27.32
CA VAL A 92 -1.84 -2.73 -28.42
C VAL A 92 -3.05 -3.57 -28.05
N ASN A 93 -4.25 -3.02 -28.20
CA ASN A 93 -5.52 -3.65 -27.80
C ASN A 93 -5.43 -4.25 -26.38
N GLN A 94 -4.91 -3.44 -25.46
CA GLN A 94 -4.73 -3.75 -24.03
C GLN A 94 -3.88 -5.00 -23.76
N LYS A 95 -3.01 -5.37 -24.70
CA LYS A 95 -2.05 -6.46 -24.59
C LYS A 95 -0.64 -5.93 -24.88
N LEU A 96 0.34 -6.45 -24.16
CA LEU A 96 1.75 -6.15 -24.43
C LEU A 96 2.12 -6.68 -25.81
N ALA A 97 2.69 -5.84 -26.67
CA ALA A 97 3.10 -6.22 -28.02
C ALA A 97 4.32 -7.16 -28.01
N ALA A 98 5.22 -7.01 -27.03
CA ALA A 98 6.40 -7.85 -26.86
C ALA A 98 6.03 -9.34 -26.76
N LYS A 99 6.81 -10.21 -27.42
CA LYS A 99 6.57 -11.65 -27.45
C LYS A 99 6.74 -12.28 -26.07
N LYS A 100 6.03 -13.39 -25.82
CA LYS A 100 6.06 -14.15 -24.54
C LYS A 100 5.73 -13.27 -23.31
N SER A 101 4.94 -12.22 -23.50
CA SER A 101 4.51 -11.33 -22.43
C SER A 101 3.48 -11.96 -21.49
N PRO A 102 3.46 -11.56 -20.20
CA PRO A 102 2.40 -11.97 -19.28
C PRO A 102 1.04 -11.40 -19.68
N LYS A 103 -0.04 -12.12 -19.35
CA LYS A 103 -1.42 -11.62 -19.48
C LYS A 103 -1.78 -10.78 -18.25
N ILE A 104 -2.03 -9.49 -18.45
CA ILE A 104 -2.29 -8.52 -17.38
C ILE A 104 -3.71 -7.94 -17.57
N GLY A 105 -4.69 -8.42 -16.79
CA GLY A 105 -6.08 -7.98 -16.91
C GLY A 105 -6.34 -6.53 -16.50
N TRP A 106 -5.40 -5.90 -15.79
CA TRP A 106 -5.48 -4.47 -15.50
C TRP A 106 -5.47 -3.60 -16.76
N LEU A 107 -4.78 -4.02 -17.83
CA LEU A 107 -4.70 -3.21 -19.05
C LEU A 107 -6.09 -3.00 -19.66
N GLU A 108 -6.92 -4.05 -19.69
CA GLU A 108 -8.30 -3.99 -20.17
C GLU A 108 -9.18 -3.14 -19.25
N LYS A 109 -9.10 -3.37 -17.93
CA LYS A 109 -9.86 -2.59 -16.93
C LYS A 109 -9.46 -1.10 -16.92
N PHE A 110 -8.20 -0.78 -17.14
CA PHE A 110 -7.67 0.57 -17.00
C PHE A 110 -7.69 1.36 -18.28
N TYR A 111 -7.61 0.73 -19.45
CA TYR A 111 -7.50 1.44 -20.71
C TYR A 111 -8.50 0.92 -21.76
N PRO A 112 -9.80 0.81 -21.44
CA PRO A 112 -10.79 0.22 -22.35
C PRO A 112 -10.89 0.95 -23.69
N GLU A 113 -10.72 2.28 -23.69
CA GLU A 113 -10.85 3.12 -24.88
C GLU A 113 -9.51 3.46 -25.56
N ASN A 114 -8.37 3.07 -24.98
CA ASN A 114 -7.05 3.38 -25.52
C ASN A 114 -6.38 2.12 -26.08
N ASN A 115 -6.45 1.96 -27.39
CA ASN A 115 -5.99 0.75 -28.08
C ASN A 115 -4.52 0.75 -28.45
N HIS A 116 -3.79 1.85 -28.30
CA HIS A 116 -2.37 1.90 -28.62
C HIS A 116 -1.65 2.94 -27.76
N PHE A 117 -0.74 2.47 -26.91
CA PHE A 117 0.02 3.32 -25.99
C PHE A 117 1.26 2.65 -25.42
N PHE A 118 2.07 3.40 -24.68
CA PHE A 118 3.32 2.93 -24.08
C PHE A 118 3.28 3.04 -22.57
N LEU A 119 3.87 2.07 -21.88
CA LEU A 119 4.12 2.11 -20.44
C LEU A 119 5.58 1.82 -20.16
N THR A 120 6.10 2.30 -19.03
CA THR A 120 7.46 1.96 -18.63
C THR A 120 7.52 0.49 -18.20
N PHE A 121 8.66 -0.15 -18.43
CA PHE A 121 8.85 -1.55 -18.04
C PHE A 121 8.58 -1.78 -16.53
N PRO A 122 9.05 -0.92 -15.60
CA PRO A 122 8.71 -1.04 -14.18
C PRO A 122 7.20 -0.92 -13.90
N GLN A 123 6.47 -0.05 -14.61
CA GLN A 123 5.01 0.06 -14.45
C GLN A 123 4.33 -1.25 -14.87
N VAL A 124 4.76 -1.86 -15.98
CA VAL A 124 4.23 -3.15 -16.46
C VAL A 124 4.53 -4.27 -15.46
N GLN A 125 5.74 -4.32 -14.89
CA GLN A 125 6.07 -5.28 -13.82
C GLN A 125 5.19 -5.11 -12.58
N GLY A 126 4.93 -3.86 -12.18
CA GLY A 126 4.03 -3.53 -11.08
C GLY A 126 2.58 -3.96 -11.35
N LEU A 127 2.07 -3.67 -12.55
CA LEU A 127 0.74 -4.12 -12.98
C LEU A 127 0.65 -5.65 -12.99
N ASN A 128 1.63 -6.35 -13.57
CA ASN A 128 1.63 -7.81 -13.60
C ASN A 128 1.62 -8.39 -12.17
N SER A 129 2.48 -7.90 -11.28
CA SER A 129 2.56 -8.36 -9.90
C SER A 129 1.23 -8.17 -9.17
N ALA A 130 0.63 -6.98 -9.25
CA ALA A 130 -0.66 -6.71 -8.66
C ALA A 130 -1.77 -7.58 -9.27
N TRP A 131 -1.72 -7.87 -10.57
CA TRP A 131 -2.71 -8.73 -11.24
C TRP A 131 -2.66 -10.16 -10.71
N GLN A 132 -1.45 -10.70 -10.47
CA GLN A 132 -1.32 -12.04 -9.88
C GLN A 132 -1.92 -12.10 -8.47
N TRP A 133 -1.69 -11.08 -7.63
CA TRP A 133 -2.28 -11.02 -6.30
C TRP A 133 -3.81 -10.91 -6.35
N TYR A 134 -4.33 -10.01 -7.19
CA TYR A 134 -5.76 -9.84 -7.37
C TYR A 134 -6.43 -11.10 -7.91
N LYS A 135 -5.85 -11.75 -8.92
CA LYS A 135 -6.40 -12.96 -9.54
C LYS A 135 -6.38 -14.16 -8.60
N ASN A 136 -5.28 -14.41 -7.90
CA ASN A 136 -5.09 -15.62 -7.09
C ASN A 136 -5.63 -15.49 -5.66
N GLY A 137 -5.78 -14.25 -5.20
CA GLY A 137 -6.13 -13.90 -3.82
C GLY A 137 -5.03 -14.23 -2.81
N ILE A 138 -5.11 -13.61 -1.64
CA ILE A 138 -4.15 -13.75 -0.53
C ILE A 138 -4.86 -14.37 0.66
N SER A 139 -4.31 -15.46 1.19
CA SER A 139 -4.79 -16.05 2.44
C SER A 139 -4.22 -15.27 3.60
N ILE A 140 -5.09 -14.75 4.46
CA ILE A 140 -4.73 -14.04 5.69
C ILE A 140 -5.14 -14.94 6.87
N PRO A 141 -4.24 -15.32 7.80
CA PRO A 141 -4.53 -16.33 8.83
C PRO A 141 -5.76 -16.05 9.71
N VAL A 142 -6.10 -14.77 9.90
CA VAL A 142 -7.23 -14.32 10.72
C VAL A 142 -8.54 -14.18 9.95
N LEU A 143 -8.52 -14.39 8.63
CA LEU A 143 -9.70 -14.33 7.77
C LEU A 143 -10.08 -15.73 7.26
N ARG A 144 -11.38 -15.99 7.11
CA ARG A 144 -11.86 -17.26 6.53
C ARG A 144 -11.67 -17.32 5.01
N ASN A 145 -11.80 -16.18 4.34
CA ASN A 145 -11.73 -16.07 2.89
C ASN A 145 -10.45 -15.35 2.46
N LYS A 146 -9.99 -15.63 1.24
CA LYS A 146 -8.93 -14.85 0.62
C LYS A 146 -9.38 -13.41 0.38
N ILE A 147 -8.44 -12.48 0.48
CA ILE A 147 -8.62 -11.10 0.01
C ILE A 147 -8.05 -10.97 -1.40
N HIS A 148 -8.63 -10.07 -2.20
CA HIS A 148 -8.23 -9.83 -3.58
C HIS A 148 -7.89 -8.34 -3.72
N PRO A 149 -6.69 -7.91 -3.27
CA PRO A 149 -6.34 -6.50 -3.24
C PRO A 149 -6.33 -5.92 -4.65
N TYR A 150 -7.00 -4.79 -4.83
CA TYR A 150 -6.99 -4.07 -6.10
C TYR A 150 -5.64 -3.41 -6.34
N TYR A 151 -5.30 -3.11 -7.59
CA TYR A 151 -4.06 -2.42 -7.92
C TYR A 151 -3.85 -1.16 -7.06
N GLY A 152 -2.63 -0.96 -6.56
CA GLY A 152 -2.29 0.22 -5.78
C GLY A 152 -2.92 0.28 -4.37
N THR A 153 -3.57 -0.78 -3.90
CA THR A 153 -4.06 -0.88 -2.51
C THR A 153 -3.02 -1.53 -1.61
N TYR A 154 -2.90 -1.04 -0.37
CA TYR A 154 -2.07 -1.69 0.63
C TYR A 154 -2.68 -3.03 1.04
N PHE A 155 -1.84 -4.05 1.14
CA PHE A 155 -2.20 -5.32 1.77
C PHE A 155 -1.06 -5.82 2.66
N PRO A 156 -1.38 -6.40 3.83
CA PRO A 156 -0.37 -6.88 4.76
C PRO A 156 0.31 -8.13 4.21
N THR A 157 1.63 -8.16 4.28
CA THR A 157 2.45 -9.36 4.06
C THR A 157 3.04 -9.93 5.36
N ARG A 158 2.74 -9.25 6.48
CA ARG A 158 3.05 -9.62 7.87
C ARG A 158 1.75 -9.59 8.66
N PHE A 159 1.56 -10.49 9.61
CA PHE A 159 0.23 -10.76 10.17
C PHE A 159 0.16 -10.59 11.69
N GLU A 160 1.27 -10.32 12.37
CA GLU A 160 1.36 -10.26 13.83
C GLU A 160 0.39 -9.22 14.44
N HIS A 161 0.28 -8.06 13.80
CA HIS A 161 -0.63 -6.99 14.21
C HIS A 161 -2.11 -7.37 14.01
N LEU A 162 -2.41 -8.12 12.95
CA LEU A 162 -3.75 -8.64 12.67
C LEU A 162 -4.14 -9.75 13.65
N GLU A 163 -3.21 -10.63 14.00
CA GLU A 163 -3.39 -11.66 15.03
C GLU A 163 -3.64 -11.03 16.40
N LEU A 164 -2.93 -9.94 16.72
CA LEU A 164 -3.12 -9.20 17.96
C LEU A 164 -4.54 -8.62 18.04
N PHE A 165 -4.99 -7.97 16.96
CA PHE A 165 -6.34 -7.43 16.85
C PHE A 165 -7.42 -8.54 16.88
N ASP A 166 -7.22 -9.64 16.16
CA ASP A 166 -8.12 -10.80 16.15
C ASP A 166 -8.31 -11.37 17.57
N ASN A 167 -7.21 -11.53 18.29
CA ASN A 167 -7.22 -12.07 19.65
C ASN A 167 -7.85 -11.11 20.66
N TRP A 168 -7.81 -9.80 20.40
CA TRP A 168 -8.56 -8.83 21.19
C TRP A 168 -10.06 -8.91 20.87
N LEU A 169 -10.45 -8.94 19.59
CA LEU A 169 -11.86 -9.06 19.16
C LEU A 169 -12.56 -10.32 19.72
N LYS A 170 -11.85 -11.44 19.84
CA LYS A 170 -12.37 -12.68 20.47
C LYS A 170 -12.85 -12.47 21.91
N ARG A 171 -12.25 -11.52 22.63
CA ARG A 171 -12.53 -11.20 24.04
C ARG A 171 -13.31 -9.91 24.21
N TYR A 172 -13.58 -9.19 23.12
CA TYR A 172 -14.35 -7.96 23.15
C TYR A 172 -15.82 -8.28 23.46
N ASP A 173 -16.27 -7.77 24.61
CA ASP A 173 -17.58 -7.97 25.22
C ASP A 173 -18.50 -6.74 25.09
N GLY A 174 -18.01 -5.65 24.50
CA GLY A 174 -18.80 -4.46 24.24
C GLY A 174 -19.84 -4.66 23.12
N PRO A 175 -20.78 -3.70 22.98
CA PRO A 175 -21.77 -3.73 21.92
C PRO A 175 -21.15 -3.80 20.51
N LYS A 176 -21.81 -4.52 19.60
CA LYS A 176 -21.34 -4.82 18.23
C LYS A 176 -22.33 -4.42 17.13
N LYS A 177 -23.10 -3.36 17.33
CA LYS A 177 -23.96 -2.76 16.30
C LYS A 177 -23.13 -2.10 15.19
N THR A 178 -22.20 -1.20 15.52
CA THR A 178 -21.43 -0.45 14.52
C THR A 178 -19.96 -0.31 14.86
N ALA A 179 -19.11 -0.30 13.83
CA ALA A 179 -17.72 0.12 13.93
C ALA A 179 -17.33 1.06 12.79
N ILE A 180 -16.30 1.87 13.00
CA ILE A 180 -15.63 2.66 11.96
C ILE A 180 -14.22 2.12 11.72
N ASP A 181 -13.86 1.88 10.46
CA ASP A 181 -12.52 1.48 10.00
C ASP A 181 -11.88 2.64 9.22
N VAL A 182 -10.86 3.27 9.80
CA VAL A 182 -10.17 4.41 9.20
C VAL A 182 -8.97 3.93 8.38
N GLY A 183 -9.00 4.14 7.06
CA GLY A 183 -7.96 3.64 6.15
C GLY A 183 -8.14 2.16 5.82
N VAL A 184 -9.30 1.80 5.28
CA VAL A 184 -9.75 0.42 5.10
C VAL A 184 -8.82 -0.44 4.22
N GLY A 185 -8.10 0.15 3.28
CA GLY A 185 -7.17 -0.54 2.39
C GLY A 185 -7.83 -1.70 1.65
N CYS A 186 -7.28 -2.91 1.79
CA CYS A 186 -7.87 -4.14 1.24
C CYS A 186 -8.96 -4.78 2.10
N GLY A 187 -9.40 -4.13 3.18
CA GLY A 187 -10.58 -4.50 3.98
C GLY A 187 -10.35 -5.52 5.09
N VAL A 188 -9.10 -5.84 5.43
CA VAL A 188 -8.80 -6.90 6.41
C VAL A 188 -9.45 -6.62 7.78
N LEU A 189 -9.29 -5.41 8.33
CA LEU A 189 -9.81 -5.08 9.67
C LEU A 189 -11.34 -5.02 9.68
N SER A 190 -11.94 -4.39 8.68
CA SER A 190 -13.39 -4.45 8.41
C SER A 190 -13.92 -5.88 8.39
N LEU A 191 -13.26 -6.80 7.67
CA LEU A 191 -13.67 -8.19 7.60
C LEU A 191 -13.51 -8.92 8.94
N GLN A 192 -12.43 -8.66 9.70
CA GLN A 192 -12.27 -9.20 11.06
C GLN A 192 -13.42 -8.77 11.98
N MET A 193 -13.75 -7.48 11.99
CA MET A 193 -14.86 -6.97 12.81
C MET A 193 -16.19 -7.65 12.44
N LEU A 194 -16.49 -7.78 11.15
CA LEU A 194 -17.69 -8.48 10.68
C LEU A 194 -17.70 -9.96 11.05
N GLN A 195 -16.55 -10.65 11.00
CA GLN A 195 -16.41 -12.04 11.43
C GLN A 195 -16.64 -12.22 12.93
N HIS A 196 -16.27 -11.21 13.74
CA HIS A 196 -16.45 -11.20 15.19
C HIS A 196 -17.79 -10.62 15.66
N GLY A 197 -18.74 -10.44 14.73
CA GLY A 197 -20.14 -10.18 15.03
C GLY A 197 -20.60 -8.74 14.92
N PHE A 198 -19.75 -7.81 14.45
CA PHE A 198 -20.21 -6.46 14.15
C PHE A 198 -21.29 -6.48 13.06
N GLN A 199 -22.41 -5.80 13.31
CA GLN A 199 -23.56 -5.81 12.40
C GLN A 199 -23.31 -4.92 11.17
N LYS A 200 -22.65 -3.78 11.37
CA LYS A 200 -22.29 -2.82 10.32
C LYS A 200 -20.90 -2.23 10.58
N VAL A 201 -20.10 -2.08 9.52
CA VAL A 201 -18.83 -1.38 9.53
C VAL A 201 -18.91 -0.24 8.52
N PHE A 202 -18.50 0.96 8.93
CA PHE A 202 -18.34 2.13 8.09
C PHE A 202 -16.86 2.37 7.86
N ALA A 203 -16.43 2.38 6.62
CA ALA A 203 -15.03 2.37 6.26
C ALA A 203 -14.69 3.58 5.38
N THR A 204 -13.48 4.09 5.54
CA THR A 204 -12.98 5.24 4.78
C THR A 204 -11.60 4.94 4.21
N ASP A 205 -11.30 5.53 3.06
CA ASP A 205 -9.94 5.57 2.51
C ASP A 205 -9.73 6.80 1.65
N ILE A 206 -8.50 7.33 1.65
CA ILE A 206 -8.05 8.40 0.75
C ILE A 206 -7.54 7.85 -0.59
N ASN A 207 -7.36 6.53 -0.70
CA ASN A 207 -7.01 5.87 -1.94
C ASN A 207 -8.28 5.40 -2.66
N PRO A 208 -8.62 5.98 -3.83
CA PRO A 208 -9.83 5.61 -4.56
C PRO A 208 -9.83 4.12 -4.96
N ASN A 209 -8.65 3.52 -5.16
CA ASN A 209 -8.55 2.11 -5.55
C ASN A 209 -8.97 1.15 -4.43
N ALA A 210 -8.80 1.53 -3.16
CA ALA A 210 -9.28 0.75 -2.02
C ALA A 210 -10.81 0.68 -2.04
N ILE A 211 -11.45 1.82 -2.27
CA ILE A 211 -12.91 1.95 -2.34
C ILE A 211 -13.47 1.22 -3.57
N ILE A 212 -12.92 1.47 -4.76
CA ILE A 212 -13.32 0.81 -6.00
C ILE A 212 -13.15 -0.71 -5.86
N GLY A 213 -11.98 -1.14 -5.40
CA GLY A 213 -11.63 -2.54 -5.24
C GLY A 213 -12.55 -3.29 -4.29
N LEU A 214 -12.82 -2.73 -3.11
CA LEU A 214 -13.72 -3.36 -2.15
C LEU A 214 -15.18 -3.34 -2.60
N ARG A 215 -15.64 -2.28 -3.28
CA ARG A 215 -16.97 -2.27 -3.91
C ARG A 215 -17.09 -3.41 -4.92
N GLU A 216 -16.09 -3.60 -5.78
CA GLU A 216 -16.06 -4.70 -6.74
C GLU A 216 -16.03 -6.07 -6.04
N PHE A 217 -15.17 -6.25 -5.05
CA PHE A 217 -15.05 -7.49 -4.28
C PHE A 217 -16.34 -7.88 -3.56
N MET A 218 -17.04 -6.90 -2.97
CA MET A 218 -18.31 -7.15 -2.30
C MET A 218 -19.45 -7.44 -3.27
N GLY A 219 -19.48 -6.77 -4.43
CA GLY A 219 -20.56 -6.88 -5.41
C GLY A 219 -21.95 -6.78 -4.77
N THR A 220 -22.81 -7.76 -5.06
CA THR A 220 -24.17 -7.87 -4.52
C THR A 220 -24.29 -8.79 -3.29
N THR A 221 -23.16 -9.20 -2.70
CA THR A 221 -23.13 -10.15 -1.58
C THR A 221 -23.71 -9.56 -0.29
N LYS A 222 -23.89 -10.39 0.76
CA LYS A 222 -24.28 -9.90 2.10
C LYS A 222 -23.27 -8.89 2.68
N LEU A 223 -22.01 -8.90 2.22
CA LEU A 223 -21.00 -7.95 2.68
C LEU A 223 -21.38 -6.51 2.30
N SER A 224 -21.94 -6.26 1.12
CA SER A 224 -22.30 -4.90 0.68
C SER A 224 -23.40 -4.25 1.54
N ARG A 225 -24.17 -5.06 2.27
CA ARG A 225 -25.15 -4.55 3.26
C ARG A 225 -24.48 -4.19 4.59
N LYS A 226 -23.40 -4.88 4.94
CA LYS A 226 -22.71 -4.78 6.24
C LYS A 226 -21.47 -3.89 6.24
N LEU A 227 -20.82 -3.68 5.11
CA LEU A 227 -19.67 -2.80 4.97
C LEU A 227 -20.02 -1.65 4.03
N GLU A 228 -19.99 -0.42 4.54
CA GLU A 228 -20.24 0.78 3.76
C GLU A 228 -18.96 1.59 3.59
N LEU A 229 -18.71 2.02 2.36
CA LEU A 229 -17.42 2.61 1.98
C LEU A 229 -17.59 4.06 1.55
N ASP A 230 -16.72 4.91 2.09
CA ASP A 230 -16.59 6.30 1.71
C ASP A 230 -15.17 6.62 1.24
N PHE A 231 -15.08 7.41 0.16
CA PHE A 231 -13.80 7.96 -0.29
C PHE A 231 -13.59 9.29 0.42
N GLY A 232 -12.70 9.31 1.40
CA GLY A 232 -12.55 10.46 2.29
C GLY A 232 -11.41 10.30 3.29
N SER A 233 -10.93 11.44 3.79
CA SER A 233 -9.92 11.49 4.83
C SER A 233 -10.51 11.19 6.20
N LEU A 234 -9.77 10.46 7.03
CA LEU A 234 -10.15 10.09 8.40
C LEU A 234 -11.57 9.50 8.48
N PHE A 235 -12.55 10.25 8.96
CA PHE A 235 -13.92 9.77 9.14
C PHE A 235 -14.83 10.03 7.94
N GLY A 236 -14.35 10.72 6.90
CA GLY A 236 -15.10 10.99 5.68
C GLY A 236 -16.48 11.61 5.99
N LYS A 237 -17.52 11.09 5.34
CA LYS A 237 -18.92 11.51 5.58
C LYS A 237 -19.56 10.92 6.85
N TRP A 238 -18.87 10.06 7.61
CA TRP A 238 -19.47 9.38 8.76
C TRP A 238 -19.47 10.29 9.97
N GLU A 239 -20.64 10.79 10.37
CA GLU A 239 -20.78 11.70 11.52
C GLU A 239 -21.36 11.02 12.77
N LYS A 240 -22.09 9.91 12.58
CA LYS A 240 -22.80 9.24 13.68
C LYS A 240 -21.82 8.55 14.64
N PRO A 241 -22.04 8.67 15.97
CA PRO A 241 -21.24 7.94 16.94
C PRO A 241 -21.33 6.42 16.80
N THR A 242 -20.25 5.72 17.16
CA THR A 242 -20.09 4.28 17.05
C THR A 242 -19.48 3.66 18.30
N GLU A 243 -19.61 2.33 18.44
CA GLU A 243 -19.12 1.57 19.60
C GLU A 243 -17.62 1.25 19.51
N LEU A 244 -17.11 1.11 18.29
CA LEU A 244 -15.70 0.84 18.01
C LEU A 244 -15.18 1.70 16.87
N ILE A 245 -14.03 2.35 17.06
CA ILE A 245 -13.25 3.00 16.00
C ILE A 245 -11.92 2.25 15.90
N VAL A 246 -11.55 1.80 14.71
CA VAL A 246 -10.29 1.10 14.45
C VAL A 246 -9.45 1.90 13.48
N PHE A 247 -8.16 2.05 13.78
CA PHE A 247 -7.21 2.74 12.95
C PHE A 247 -5.87 1.99 12.90
N ASN A 248 -5.44 1.61 11.70
CA ASN A 248 -4.09 1.10 11.44
C ASN A 248 -3.34 2.12 10.58
N PRO A 249 -2.86 3.22 11.17
CA PRO A 249 -2.17 4.27 10.44
C PRO A 249 -0.89 3.75 9.77
N PRO A 250 -0.31 4.55 8.86
CA PRO A 250 1.09 4.40 8.48
C PRO A 250 2.00 4.50 9.72
N TRP A 251 3.14 3.80 9.72
CA TRP A 251 3.99 3.65 10.92
C TRP A 251 5.22 4.56 10.98
N LEU A 252 5.59 5.25 9.89
CA LEU A 252 6.76 6.12 9.85
C LEU A 252 6.35 7.58 9.63
N PRO A 253 7.00 8.58 10.24
CA PRO A 253 6.73 9.97 9.90
C PRO A 253 7.35 10.33 8.54
N SER A 254 6.64 11.13 7.74
CA SER A 254 7.12 11.57 6.42
C SER A 254 8.33 12.51 6.51
N SER A 255 9.43 12.17 5.81
CA SER A 255 10.62 13.02 5.67
C SER A 255 10.62 13.81 4.34
N ARG A 256 9.75 14.84 4.22
CA ARG A 256 9.59 15.79 3.08
C ARG A 256 9.22 15.22 1.68
N SER A 257 8.35 16.01 1.00
CA SER A 257 7.72 15.86 -0.35
C SER A 257 7.40 14.43 -0.79
N LEU A 258 6.17 14.00 -0.49
CA LEU A 258 5.62 12.71 -0.89
C LEU A 258 5.54 12.58 -2.42
N ASP A 259 6.26 11.61 -2.98
CA ASP A 259 5.69 10.84 -4.08
C ASP A 259 4.47 10.11 -3.52
N ARG A 260 3.31 10.22 -4.19
CA ARG A 260 2.00 9.64 -3.75
C ARG A 260 2.02 8.15 -3.41
N LEU A 261 3.10 7.42 -3.70
CA LEU A 261 3.18 5.97 -3.53
C LEU A 261 3.37 5.53 -2.06
N ASP A 262 3.77 6.44 -1.18
CA ASP A 262 4.29 6.06 0.14
C ASP A 262 3.36 6.44 1.32
N GLU A 263 2.15 6.93 1.05
CA GLU A 263 1.15 7.32 2.07
C GLU A 263 0.65 6.14 2.93
N ALA A 264 0.85 4.89 2.50
CA ALA A 264 0.56 3.71 3.32
C ALA A 264 1.65 3.40 4.36
N ILE A 265 2.83 4.00 4.22
CA ILE A 265 4.00 3.77 5.08
C ILE A 265 4.29 5.02 5.92
N TYR A 266 4.10 6.20 5.34
CA TYR A 266 4.45 7.47 5.95
C TYR A 266 3.22 8.30 6.34
N TYR A 267 3.22 8.83 7.57
CA TYR A 267 2.19 9.73 8.08
C TYR A 267 2.65 11.20 8.12
N SER A 268 1.70 12.12 7.98
CA SER A 268 1.92 13.56 8.13
C SER A 268 1.88 13.98 9.60
N LYS A 269 2.46 15.15 9.90
CA LYS A 269 2.49 15.71 11.27
C LYS A 269 1.10 15.84 11.91
N ASN A 270 0.07 16.12 11.11
CA ASN A 270 -1.28 16.39 11.61
C ASN A 270 -2.16 15.14 11.70
N LEU A 271 -1.73 13.99 11.15
CA LEU A 271 -2.59 12.79 11.05
C LEU A 271 -3.16 12.36 12.41
N PHE A 272 -2.31 12.24 13.43
CA PHE A 272 -2.72 11.79 14.76
C PHE A 272 -3.53 12.85 15.54
N PRO A 273 -3.09 14.12 15.63
CA PRO A 273 -3.90 15.18 16.25
C PRO A 273 -5.31 15.30 15.65
N ASP A 274 -5.41 15.27 14.31
CA ASP A 274 -6.69 15.37 13.60
C ASP A 274 -7.54 14.12 13.83
N PHE A 275 -6.94 12.93 13.79
CA PHE A 275 -7.62 11.67 14.09
C PHE A 275 -8.26 11.68 15.47
N PHE A 276 -7.49 12.00 16.54
CA PHE A 276 -8.03 11.97 17.90
C PHE A 276 -9.09 13.04 18.15
N ALA A 277 -8.92 14.24 17.55
CA ALA A 277 -9.95 15.29 17.61
C ALA A 277 -11.28 14.83 16.99
N GLU A 278 -11.23 14.19 15.82
CA GLU A 278 -12.43 13.72 15.12
C GLU A 278 -13.01 12.42 15.71
N ALA A 279 -12.16 11.56 16.29
CA ALA A 279 -12.60 10.36 16.99
C ALA A 279 -13.44 10.70 18.23
N LYS A 280 -13.08 11.77 18.95
CA LYS A 280 -13.79 12.22 20.15
C LYS A 280 -15.27 12.52 19.87
N LYS A 281 -15.55 13.05 18.68
CA LYS A 281 -16.91 13.42 18.22
C LYS A 281 -17.75 12.19 17.83
N ARG A 282 -17.12 11.05 17.54
CA ARG A 282 -17.74 9.87 16.91
C ARG A 282 -17.66 8.62 17.76
N LEU A 283 -17.10 8.69 18.97
CA LEU A 283 -17.06 7.57 19.89
C LEU A 283 -18.22 7.67 20.88
N LEU A 284 -19.02 6.61 21.00
CA LEU A 284 -20.04 6.52 22.05
C LEU A 284 -19.40 6.54 23.46
N PRO A 285 -20.16 6.88 24.52
CA PRO A 285 -19.63 6.97 25.88
C PRO A 285 -18.85 5.73 26.35
N ASP A 286 -19.36 4.53 26.09
CA ASP A 286 -18.72 3.24 26.42
C ASP A 286 -17.89 2.64 25.26
N GLY A 287 -17.69 3.42 24.20
CA GLY A 287 -16.97 2.98 23.02
C GLY A 287 -15.47 2.84 23.25
N ARG A 288 -14.80 2.09 22.37
CA ARG A 288 -13.32 2.04 22.33
C ARG A 288 -12.75 2.53 21.01
N ILE A 289 -11.57 3.12 21.11
CA ILE A 289 -10.67 3.33 19.97
C ILE A 289 -9.60 2.25 20.04
N VAL A 290 -9.35 1.61 18.92
CA VAL A 290 -8.25 0.67 18.73
C VAL A 290 -7.29 1.24 17.72
N VAL A 291 -6.06 1.54 18.15
CA VAL A 291 -4.98 1.97 17.25
C VAL A 291 -3.94 0.86 17.15
N ILE A 292 -3.68 0.42 15.92
CA ILE A 292 -2.64 -0.56 15.60
C ILE A 292 -1.38 0.19 15.17
N PHE A 293 -0.25 -0.06 15.84
CA PHE A 293 0.99 0.68 15.58
C PHE A 293 2.24 -0.19 15.75
N SER A 294 3.41 0.42 15.65
CA SER A 294 4.69 -0.24 15.88
C SER A 294 5.74 0.73 16.41
N ASN A 295 6.65 0.21 17.24
CA ASN A 295 7.86 0.91 17.68
C ASN A 295 8.90 1.11 16.54
N LEU A 296 8.56 0.73 15.29
CA LEU A 296 9.44 0.77 14.13
C LEU A 296 10.15 2.12 13.96
N ALA A 297 9.44 3.23 14.09
CA ALA A 297 10.02 4.56 13.91
C ALA A 297 11.07 4.90 14.99
N GLN A 298 10.90 4.38 16.20
CA GLN A 298 11.82 4.59 17.33
C GLN A 298 13.08 3.72 17.18
N ILE A 299 12.93 2.43 16.88
CA ILE A 299 14.08 1.51 16.72
C ILE A 299 14.93 1.84 15.48
N THR A 300 14.32 2.46 14.47
CA THR A 300 15.03 2.96 13.28
C THR A 300 15.52 4.40 13.44
N GLN A 301 15.34 5.00 14.63
CA GLN A 301 15.78 6.35 14.99
C GLN A 301 15.21 7.46 14.07
N VAL A 302 14.10 7.19 13.41
CA VAL A 302 13.42 8.18 12.55
C VAL A 302 12.73 9.25 13.40
N THR A 303 12.20 8.87 14.56
CA THR A 303 11.70 9.79 15.58
C THR A 303 11.81 9.17 16.96
N LYS A 304 11.88 10.00 17.99
CA LYS A 304 11.74 9.58 19.39
C LYS A 304 10.29 9.65 19.88
N GLU A 305 9.46 10.42 19.19
CA GLU A 305 8.08 10.68 19.56
C GLU A 305 7.18 9.49 19.20
N HIS A 306 6.30 9.12 20.14
CA HIS A 306 5.25 8.14 19.92
C HIS A 306 3.88 8.83 19.92
N PRO A 307 3.17 8.91 18.78
CA PRO A 307 2.01 9.79 18.64
C PRO A 307 0.84 9.44 19.56
N ILE A 308 0.71 8.16 19.94
CA ILE A 308 -0.33 7.70 20.87
C ILE A 308 0.04 8.05 22.32
N GLU A 309 1.33 8.04 22.66
CA GLU A 309 1.78 8.44 24.00
C GLU A 309 1.63 9.96 24.18
N LEU A 310 1.93 10.74 23.16
CA LEU A 310 1.69 12.19 23.13
C LEU A 310 0.21 12.52 23.33
N GLU A 311 -0.69 11.79 22.66
CA GLU A 311 -2.14 11.98 22.87
C GLU A 311 -2.55 11.71 24.32
N LEU A 312 -2.02 10.64 24.92
CA LEU A 312 -2.36 10.26 26.30
C LEU A 312 -1.80 11.24 27.33
N ALA A 313 -0.65 11.86 27.05
CA ALA A 313 -0.03 12.84 27.92
C ALA A 313 -0.73 14.22 27.84
N ASP A 314 -1.00 14.70 26.62
CA ASP A 314 -1.36 16.12 26.40
C ASP A 314 -2.76 16.33 25.79
N GLY A 315 -3.36 15.29 25.22
CA GLY A 315 -4.60 15.40 24.45
C GLY A 315 -5.86 15.59 25.30
N ASN A 316 -5.86 15.09 26.54
CA ASN A 316 -6.99 15.15 27.49
C ASN A 316 -8.37 14.75 26.90
N ARG A 317 -8.37 13.83 25.92
CA ARG A 317 -9.59 13.34 25.25
C ARG A 317 -9.94 11.91 25.65
N PHE A 318 -8.91 11.10 25.86
CA PHE A 318 -8.98 9.66 26.07
C PHE A 318 -8.01 9.21 27.17
N GLN A 319 -8.32 8.07 27.77
CA GLN A 319 -7.44 7.36 28.70
C GLN A 319 -7.14 5.95 28.16
N LEU A 320 -5.98 5.42 28.54
CA LEU A 320 -5.56 4.07 28.18
C LEU A 320 -6.38 3.04 28.96
N GLU A 321 -7.11 2.18 28.25
CA GLU A 321 -7.72 0.98 28.85
C GLU A 321 -6.69 -0.16 28.88
N LYS A 322 -6.01 -0.41 27.76
CA LYS A 322 -4.99 -1.45 27.65
C LYS A 322 -4.06 -1.24 26.47
N CYS A 323 -2.81 -1.68 26.58
CA CYS A 323 -1.90 -1.82 25.46
C CYS A 323 -1.39 -3.26 25.40
N PHE A 324 -1.47 -3.90 24.24
CA PHE A 324 -0.85 -5.20 23.99
C PHE A 324 0.32 -5.03 23.03
N LYS A 325 1.38 -5.82 23.23
CA LYS A 325 2.55 -5.83 22.35
C LYS A 325 2.86 -7.25 21.90
N LYS A 326 3.43 -7.37 20.70
CA LYS A 326 3.90 -8.64 20.15
C LYS A 326 5.15 -8.41 19.32
N SER A 327 6.21 -9.14 19.62
CA SER A 327 7.44 -9.11 18.84
C SER A 327 7.21 -9.66 17.43
N VAL A 328 7.83 -9.02 16.44
CA VAL A 328 7.74 -9.43 15.04
C VAL A 328 8.71 -10.59 14.77
N LYS A 329 8.34 -11.50 13.87
CA LYS A 329 9.24 -12.58 13.45
C LYS A 329 10.49 -12.03 12.77
N THR A 330 11.60 -12.76 12.92
CA THR A 330 12.87 -12.43 12.27
C THR A 330 12.72 -12.33 10.75
N ALA A 331 13.61 -11.56 10.14
CA ALA A 331 13.69 -11.45 8.69
C ALA A 331 13.86 -12.82 8.02
N SER A 332 13.25 -13.01 6.85
CA SER A 332 13.58 -14.17 6.00
C SER A 332 15.07 -14.16 5.68
N SER A 333 15.74 -15.30 5.82
CA SER A 333 17.15 -15.48 5.43
C SER A 333 17.42 -15.22 3.95
N ASN A 334 16.38 -15.18 3.11
CA ASN A 334 16.49 -14.92 1.67
C ASN A 334 16.51 -13.42 1.31
N THR A 335 16.33 -12.51 2.27
CA THR A 335 16.39 -11.06 2.00
C THR A 335 17.84 -10.58 1.99
N LYS A 336 18.21 -9.80 0.96
CA LYS A 336 19.51 -9.09 0.92
C LYS A 336 19.47 -7.71 1.60
N ARG A 337 18.33 -7.34 2.18
CA ARG A 337 18.17 -6.06 2.90
C ARG A 337 18.69 -6.22 4.33
N ASP A 338 19.54 -5.31 4.76
CA ASP A 338 19.88 -5.20 6.18
C ASP A 338 18.63 -4.82 6.98
N GLN A 339 18.26 -5.71 7.89
CA GLN A 339 17.07 -5.66 8.72
C GLN A 339 17.43 -6.00 10.17
N HIS A 340 18.62 -5.63 10.62
CA HIS A 340 19.10 -5.88 12.00
C HIS A 340 18.11 -5.41 13.08
N TRP A 341 17.36 -4.35 12.81
CA TRP A 341 16.32 -3.82 13.70
C TRP A 341 15.10 -4.74 13.88
N ARG A 342 14.88 -5.74 13.02
CA ARG A 342 13.66 -6.56 13.06
C ARG A 342 13.51 -7.41 14.31
N ALA A 343 14.61 -7.85 14.92
CA ALA A 343 14.53 -8.60 16.16
C ALA A 343 13.98 -7.77 17.33
N SER A 344 14.02 -6.43 17.20
CA SER A 344 13.56 -5.49 18.21
C SER A 344 12.24 -4.81 17.82
N GLU A 345 11.66 -5.13 16.66
CA GLU A 345 10.36 -4.59 16.22
C GLU A 345 9.23 -5.25 17.00
N GLU A 346 8.38 -4.42 17.59
CA GLU A 346 7.13 -4.81 18.21
C GLU A 346 5.97 -4.15 17.48
N VAL A 347 4.92 -4.93 17.26
CA VAL A 347 3.61 -4.40 16.89
C VAL A 347 2.78 -4.21 18.14
N GLU A 348 1.97 -3.16 18.15
CA GLU A 348 1.26 -2.68 19.31
C GLU A 348 -0.23 -2.53 18.99
N LEU A 349 -1.07 -2.85 19.98
CA LEU A 349 -2.51 -2.67 19.93
C LEU A 349 -2.93 -1.82 21.13
N TRP A 350 -3.29 -0.57 20.87
CA TRP A 350 -3.66 0.41 21.87
C TRP A 350 -5.19 0.52 21.96
N ILE A 351 -5.75 0.28 23.14
CA ILE A 351 -7.18 0.35 23.41
C ILE A 351 -7.40 1.57 24.29
N LEU A 352 -8.12 2.56 23.75
CA LEU A 352 -8.43 3.82 24.42
C LEU A 352 -9.94 3.94 24.62
N LYS A 353 -10.33 4.64 25.68
CA LYS A 353 -11.73 5.01 25.97
C LYS A 353 -11.81 6.48 26.36
N HIS A 354 -13.01 7.05 26.41
CA HIS A 354 -13.20 8.40 26.95
C HIS A 354 -12.64 8.49 28.39
N ILE A 355 -12.12 9.66 28.76
CA ILE A 355 -11.76 9.99 30.15
C ILE A 355 -13.01 9.92 31.03
#